data_AF-A0A6L2R5X2-F1
#
_entry.id   AF-A0A6L2R5X2-F1
#
_cell.length_a   1.000
_cell.length_b   1.000
_cell.length_c   1.000
_cell.angle_alpha   90.00
_cell.angle_beta   90.00
_cell.angle_gamma   90.00
#
_symmetry.space_group_name_H-M   'P 1'
#
loop_
_entity.id
_entity.type
_entity.pdbx_description
1 polymer ?
#
loop_
_entity_poly.entity_id
_entity_poly.type
_entity_poly.pdbx_seq_one_letter_code
_entity_poly.pdbx_strand_id
1 'polypeptide(L)'
;MSKGFWRYLALWRARFPRRRSLRWRGSWLQNDYCRDCRFCCGPQDSGDPFYMALLPEQIRPNLSEDFYLFDRATAFMDARGCKAATERGCRLERVRRPPACGIFPLVLANGCLYLYKICPAVLLTPIAAFAEIGLEAARRLAGLRVEDARHISLGLSVETLARSYISLDIRIFDEKGMVECPPLEKRETD
;
A
#
# COMPACT_ATOMS: atom_id res chain seq x y z
N MET A 1 -0.62 1.32 29.47
CA MET A 1 -1.58 2.20 28.76
C MET A 1 -2.14 1.45 27.55
N SER A 2 -3.29 0.77 27.67
CA SER A 2 -3.84 -0.11 26.61
C SER A 2 -5.09 0.46 25.90
N LYS A 3 -5.39 1.75 26.06
CA LYS A 3 -6.59 2.38 25.48
C LYS A 3 -6.46 2.79 24.00
N GLY A 4 -5.27 2.67 23.39
CA GLY A 4 -4.99 3.16 22.02
C GLY A 4 -5.63 2.32 20.92
N PHE A 5 -5.21 1.06 20.76
CA PHE A 5 -5.66 0.20 19.66
C PHE A 5 -7.18 -0.01 19.64
N TRP A 6 -7.80 -0.35 20.77
CA TRP A 6 -9.25 -0.60 20.82
C TRP A 6 -10.08 0.65 20.53
N ARG A 7 -9.62 1.82 20.98
CA ARG A 7 -10.25 3.10 20.64
C ARG A 7 -10.09 3.43 19.16
N TYR A 8 -8.90 3.18 18.59
CA TYR A 8 -8.63 3.34 17.17
C TYR A 8 -9.55 2.42 16.34
N LEU A 9 -9.64 1.14 16.70
CA LEU A 9 -10.51 0.18 16.02
C LEU A 9 -12.00 0.58 16.13
N ALA A 10 -12.45 1.02 17.31
CA ALA A 10 -13.83 1.48 17.51
C ALA A 10 -14.15 2.71 16.66
N LEU A 11 -13.23 3.68 16.57
CA LEU A 11 -13.35 4.85 15.69
C LEU A 11 -13.59 4.41 14.23
N TRP A 12 -12.79 3.48 13.71
CA TRP A 12 -12.91 3.03 12.32
C TRP A 12 -14.15 2.21 12.05
N ARG A 13 -14.58 1.37 13.01
CA ARG A 13 -15.85 0.65 12.91
C ARG A 13 -17.05 1.59 12.87
N ALA A 14 -17.04 2.65 13.68
CA ALA A 14 -18.08 3.68 13.63
C ALA A 14 -18.08 4.45 12.31
N ARG A 15 -16.88 4.72 11.74
CA ARG A 15 -16.74 5.44 10.49
C ARG A 15 -17.11 4.62 9.25
N PHE A 16 -16.86 3.32 9.30
CA PHE A 16 -17.13 2.37 8.22
C PHE A 16 -18.03 1.23 8.72
N PRO A 17 -19.33 1.51 8.95
CA PRO A 17 -20.26 0.53 9.51
C PRO A 17 -20.59 -0.62 8.54
N ARG A 18 -20.30 -0.44 7.25
CA ARG A 18 -20.45 -1.48 6.21
C ARG A 18 -19.08 -1.88 5.69
N ARG A 19 -18.89 -3.17 5.45
CA ARG A 19 -17.66 -3.70 4.84
C ARG A 19 -17.46 -3.04 3.47
N ARG A 20 -16.31 -2.39 3.30
CA ARG A 20 -15.87 -1.89 1.99
C ARG A 20 -15.09 -3.00 1.32
N SER A 21 -15.44 -3.33 0.08
CA SER A 21 -14.70 -4.36 -0.67
C SER A 21 -13.36 -3.79 -1.13
N LEU A 22 -12.26 -4.44 -0.76
CA LEU A 22 -10.98 -4.29 -1.44
C LEU A 22 -10.96 -5.21 -2.65
N ARG A 23 -10.78 -4.65 -3.84
CA ARG A 23 -10.80 -5.42 -5.09
C ARG A 23 -9.94 -4.77 -6.15
N TRP A 24 -9.38 -5.56 -7.05
CA TRP A 24 -8.61 -5.04 -8.17
C TRP A 24 -9.52 -4.38 -9.23
N ARG A 25 -9.04 -3.29 -9.82
CA ARG A 25 -9.73 -2.54 -10.90
C ARG A 25 -8.73 -2.17 -12.00
N GLY A 26 -8.41 -3.12 -12.89
CA GLY A 26 -7.23 -2.96 -13.74
C GLY A 26 -5.98 -2.99 -12.86
N SER A 27 -5.00 -2.10 -13.08
CA SER A 27 -3.69 -2.13 -12.42
C SER A 27 -3.62 -1.65 -10.96
N TRP A 28 -4.74 -1.33 -10.31
CA TRP A 28 -4.74 -0.80 -8.94
C TRP A 28 -5.80 -1.48 -8.08
N LEU A 29 -5.48 -1.55 -6.79
CA LEU A 29 -6.35 -2.03 -5.74
C LEU A 29 -7.33 -0.91 -5.39
N GLN A 30 -8.61 -1.14 -5.70
CA GLN A 30 -9.66 -0.25 -5.27
C GLN A 30 -9.81 -0.31 -3.76
N ASN A 31 -9.35 0.75 -3.14
CA ASN A 31 -9.52 1.07 -1.74
C ASN A 31 -10.00 2.52 -1.70
N ASP A 32 -11.30 2.71 -1.58
CA ASP A 32 -11.91 4.01 -1.76
C ASP A 32 -11.33 5.06 -0.80
N TYR A 33 -11.09 6.26 -1.31
CA TYR A 33 -10.60 7.37 -0.52
C TYR A 33 -11.51 7.66 0.70
N CYS A 34 -10.89 8.07 1.80
CA CYS A 34 -11.62 8.66 2.93
C CYS A 34 -11.00 10.01 3.30
N ARG A 35 -11.86 11.03 3.37
CA ARG A 35 -11.43 12.41 3.62
C ARG A 35 -10.78 12.59 4.98
N ASP A 36 -11.22 11.81 5.97
CA ASP A 36 -10.74 11.94 7.36
C ASP A 36 -9.32 11.40 7.50
N CYS A 37 -8.94 10.45 6.63
CA CYS A 37 -7.62 9.87 6.62
C CYS A 37 -6.67 10.40 5.56
N ARG A 38 -7.18 11.15 4.59
CA ARG A 38 -6.45 11.67 3.42
C ARG A 38 -5.74 10.61 2.56
N PHE A 39 -5.99 9.34 2.84
CA PHE A 39 -5.49 8.20 2.10
C PHE A 39 -6.61 7.21 1.77
N CYS A 40 -6.24 6.07 1.19
CA CYS A 40 -7.13 4.94 1.04
C CYS A 40 -7.31 4.26 2.42
N CYS A 41 -8.23 4.84 3.19
CA CYS A 41 -8.90 4.34 4.39
C CYS A 41 -8.30 4.49 5.81
N GLY A 42 -7.25 5.27 6.14
CA GLY A 42 -7.00 5.64 7.57
C GLY A 42 -5.83 6.59 7.84
N PRO A 43 -5.92 7.50 8.83
CA PRO A 43 -4.79 8.25 9.32
C PRO A 43 -3.83 7.25 9.95
N GLN A 44 -2.57 7.43 9.63
CA GLN A 44 -1.51 6.74 10.32
C GLN A 44 -1.48 7.35 11.73
N ASP A 45 -1.56 6.53 12.77
CA ASP A 45 -1.30 6.97 14.17
C ASP A 45 0.19 7.34 14.38
N SER A 46 0.94 7.38 13.29
CA SER A 46 2.33 7.75 13.20
C SER A 46 2.41 9.06 12.42
N GLY A 47 3.14 10.02 12.98
CA GLY A 47 3.59 11.21 12.24
C GLY A 47 4.75 10.90 11.28
N ASP A 48 5.20 9.65 11.21
CA ASP A 48 6.32 9.26 10.39
C ASP A 48 5.92 9.24 8.91
N PRO A 49 6.78 9.75 8.02
CA PRO A 49 6.57 9.66 6.60
C PRO A 49 6.46 8.20 6.11
N PHE A 50 5.42 7.91 5.35
CA PHE A 50 5.36 6.73 4.49
C PHE A 50 6.04 7.05 3.16
N TYR A 51 7.28 6.58 3.01
CA TYR A 51 8.07 6.76 1.80
C TYR A 51 7.55 5.91 0.64
N MET A 52 7.65 6.46 -0.57
CA MET A 52 7.26 5.83 -1.82
C MET A 52 8.28 6.22 -2.89
N ALA A 53 9.13 5.28 -3.26
CA ALA A 53 10.00 5.45 -4.41
C ALA A 53 9.17 5.52 -5.70
N LEU A 54 9.65 6.36 -6.61
CA LEU A 54 9.03 6.68 -7.88
C LEU A 54 9.75 5.94 -8.99
N LEU A 55 9.01 5.42 -9.97
CA LEU A 55 9.64 4.88 -11.17
C LEU A 55 10.29 6.03 -11.97
N PRO A 56 11.37 5.78 -12.74
CA PRO A 56 12.05 6.80 -13.52
C PRO A 56 11.11 7.63 -14.40
N GLU A 57 10.14 7.00 -15.04
CA GLU A 57 9.12 7.64 -15.89
C GLU A 57 8.15 8.55 -15.13
N GLN A 58 8.12 8.50 -13.80
CA GLN A 58 7.25 9.33 -12.97
C GLN A 58 7.92 10.64 -12.55
N ILE A 59 9.25 10.73 -12.68
CA ILE A 59 10.05 11.91 -12.33
C ILE A 59 9.88 12.97 -13.42
N ARG A 60 9.27 14.09 -13.06
CA ARG A 60 8.93 15.21 -13.96
C ARG A 60 9.16 16.56 -13.30
N PRO A 61 9.34 17.66 -14.06
CA PRO A 61 9.67 18.98 -13.50
C PRO A 61 8.73 19.50 -12.39
N ASN A 62 7.43 19.22 -12.47
CA ASN A 62 6.43 19.77 -11.53
C ASN A 62 5.96 18.76 -10.46
N LEU A 63 6.69 17.67 -10.24
CA LEU A 63 6.28 16.61 -9.32
C LEU A 63 6.07 17.09 -7.87
N SER A 64 6.79 18.13 -7.45
CA SER A 64 6.68 18.71 -6.11
C SER A 64 5.33 19.39 -5.84
N GLU A 65 4.56 19.70 -6.88
CA GLU A 65 3.19 20.21 -6.78
C GLU A 65 2.21 19.07 -6.41
N ASP A 66 2.54 17.85 -6.79
CA ASP A 66 1.68 16.68 -6.68
C ASP A 66 1.87 15.90 -5.37
N PHE A 67 3.10 15.88 -4.84
CA PHE A 67 3.47 15.14 -3.63
C PHE A 67 4.40 15.94 -2.71
N TYR A 68 4.48 15.52 -1.44
CA TYR A 68 5.62 15.87 -0.60
C TYR A 68 6.81 15.03 -1.05
N LEU A 69 7.93 15.68 -1.34
CA LEU A 69 9.14 15.03 -1.82
C LEU A 69 10.19 15.03 -0.72
N PHE A 70 10.76 13.86 -0.49
CA PHE A 70 11.94 13.73 0.36
C PHE A 70 13.19 14.03 -0.46
N ASP A 71 13.23 13.50 -1.68
CA ASP A 71 14.25 13.77 -2.69
C ASP A 71 13.61 13.74 -4.11
N ARG A 72 14.45 13.80 -5.15
CA ARG A 72 14.00 13.82 -6.56
C ARG A 72 13.25 12.56 -7.03
N ALA A 73 13.46 11.43 -6.38
CA ALA A 73 12.91 10.11 -6.73
C ALA A 73 12.04 9.50 -5.63
N THR A 74 11.94 10.15 -4.47
CA THR A 74 11.18 9.66 -3.33
C THR A 74 10.09 10.64 -2.93
N ALA A 75 8.84 10.24 -3.13
CA ALA A 75 7.69 10.90 -2.53
C ALA A 75 7.46 10.34 -1.11
N PHE A 76 6.82 11.12 -0.26
CA PHE A 76 6.32 10.62 1.02
C PHE A 76 4.93 11.15 1.32
N MET A 77 4.24 10.45 2.21
CA MET A 77 2.97 10.88 2.78
C MET A 77 3.09 10.88 4.30
N ASP A 78 2.53 11.90 4.94
CA ASP A 78 2.39 11.95 6.40
C ASP A 78 0.92 12.21 6.77
N ALA A 79 0.65 12.65 8.00
CA ALA A 79 -0.68 13.02 8.46
C ALA A 79 -1.37 14.10 7.58
N ARG A 80 -0.62 14.85 6.76
CA ARG A 80 -1.16 15.83 5.81
C ARG A 80 -1.69 15.19 4.53
N GLY A 81 -1.31 13.95 4.22
CA GLY A 81 -1.69 13.22 3.01
C GLY A 81 -0.77 13.53 1.81
N CYS A 82 -1.26 13.29 0.60
CA CYS A 82 -0.61 13.69 -0.67
C CYS A 82 -1.13 15.07 -1.13
N LYS A 83 -0.29 15.92 -1.73
CA LYS A 83 -0.69 17.28 -2.17
C LYS A 83 -1.75 17.27 -3.28
N ALA A 84 -1.72 16.28 -4.18
CA ALA A 84 -2.72 16.11 -5.22
C ALA A 84 -4.05 15.50 -4.72
N ALA A 85 -4.16 15.18 -3.43
CA ALA A 85 -5.40 14.72 -2.83
C ALA A 85 -6.36 15.89 -2.58
N THR A 86 -7.61 15.71 -2.99
CA THR A 86 -8.72 16.61 -2.68
C THR A 86 -9.73 15.91 -1.78
N GLU A 87 -10.80 16.60 -1.37
CA GLU A 87 -11.91 16.01 -0.62
C GLU A 87 -12.54 14.77 -1.29
N ARG A 88 -12.35 14.62 -2.62
CA ARG A 88 -12.84 13.48 -3.42
C ARG A 88 -11.76 12.44 -3.73
N GLY A 89 -10.54 12.64 -3.21
CA GLY A 89 -9.38 11.79 -3.46
C GLY A 89 -8.35 12.41 -4.41
N CYS A 90 -7.37 11.59 -4.78
CA CYS A 90 -6.25 11.99 -5.65
C CYS A 90 -6.73 12.32 -7.07
N ARG A 91 -6.39 13.53 -7.56
CA ARG A 91 -6.72 14.00 -8.92
C ARG A 91 -5.75 13.54 -10.00
N LEU A 92 -4.62 12.94 -9.64
CA LEU A 92 -3.66 12.46 -10.62
C LEU A 92 -4.22 11.30 -11.44
N GLU A 93 -3.91 11.29 -12.73
CA GLU A 93 -4.02 10.11 -13.57
C GLU A 93 -3.24 8.95 -12.97
N ARG A 94 -3.75 7.72 -13.10
CA ARG A 94 -3.16 6.54 -12.44
C ARG A 94 -1.69 6.33 -12.80
N VAL A 95 -1.33 6.53 -14.05
CA VAL A 95 0.06 6.38 -14.55
C VAL A 95 1.04 7.34 -13.86
N ARG A 96 0.54 8.46 -13.32
CA ARG A 96 1.34 9.47 -12.62
C ARG A 96 1.45 9.24 -11.11
N ARG A 97 0.76 8.23 -10.57
CA ARG A 97 0.75 7.91 -9.14
C ARG A 97 1.86 6.91 -8.82
N PRO A 98 2.58 7.04 -7.70
CA PRO A 98 3.56 6.06 -7.27
C PRO A 98 2.98 4.63 -7.25
N PRO A 99 3.72 3.58 -7.64
CA PRO A 99 3.22 2.20 -7.61
C PRO A 99 2.67 1.78 -6.24
N ALA A 100 3.32 2.24 -5.17
CA ALA A 100 2.88 2.03 -3.80
C ALA A 100 1.44 2.52 -3.54
N CYS A 101 1.01 3.64 -4.14
CA CYS A 101 -0.38 4.10 -4.07
C CYS A 101 -1.36 3.15 -4.75
N GLY A 102 -0.92 2.44 -5.80
CA GLY A 102 -1.73 1.52 -6.58
C GLY A 102 -2.02 0.20 -5.86
N ILE A 103 -1.16 -0.23 -4.94
CA ILE A 103 -1.29 -1.53 -4.26
C ILE A 103 -1.69 -1.39 -2.78
N PHE A 104 -1.67 -0.18 -2.22
CA PHE A 104 -1.98 0.05 -0.82
C PHE A 104 -3.38 -0.49 -0.42
N PRO A 105 -3.52 -1.25 0.70
CA PRO A 105 -2.63 -1.32 1.86
C PRO A 105 -1.52 -2.36 1.82
N LEU A 106 -1.29 -2.98 0.67
CA LEU A 106 -0.10 -3.81 0.46
C LEU A 106 1.13 -2.92 0.36
N VAL A 107 2.23 -3.39 0.92
CA VAL A 107 3.52 -2.71 0.93
C VAL A 107 4.57 -3.71 0.50
N LEU A 108 5.34 -3.35 -0.53
CA LEU A 108 6.54 -4.09 -0.92
C LEU A 108 7.69 -3.60 -0.06
N ALA A 109 8.23 -4.46 0.79
CA ALA A 109 9.36 -4.16 1.66
C ALA A 109 10.33 -5.33 1.69
N ASN A 110 11.63 -5.04 1.61
CA ASN A 110 12.70 -6.04 1.57
C ASN A 110 12.40 -7.22 0.60
N GLY A 111 11.82 -6.93 -0.57
CA GLY A 111 11.48 -7.94 -1.59
C GLY A 111 10.24 -8.80 -1.32
N CYS A 112 9.50 -8.56 -0.22
CA CYS A 112 8.29 -9.31 0.12
C CYS A 112 7.07 -8.41 0.29
N LEU A 113 5.87 -8.96 0.12
CA LEU A 113 4.62 -8.25 0.37
C LEU A 113 4.19 -8.34 1.83
N TYR A 114 3.79 -7.19 2.35
CA TYR A 114 3.26 -7.01 3.68
C TYR A 114 1.95 -6.24 3.65
N LEU A 115 1.15 -6.36 4.70
CA LEU A 115 0.03 -5.47 4.99
C LEU A 115 0.44 -4.45 6.03
N TYR A 116 0.09 -3.19 5.82
CA TYR A 116 0.28 -2.16 6.82
C TYR A 116 -0.76 -2.29 7.95
N LYS A 117 -0.34 -2.76 9.14
CA LYS A 117 -1.21 -3.20 10.25
C LYS A 117 -2.24 -2.16 10.67
N ILE A 118 -1.82 -0.91 10.72
CA ILE A 118 -2.67 0.17 11.24
C ILE A 118 -3.65 0.70 10.18
N CYS A 119 -3.54 0.29 8.91
CA CYS A 119 -4.49 0.70 7.90
C CYS A 119 -5.88 0.14 8.25
N PRO A 120 -6.93 0.97 8.34
CA PRO A 120 -8.29 0.49 8.60
C PRO A 120 -8.83 -0.42 7.51
N ALA A 121 -8.36 -0.31 6.26
CA ALA A 121 -8.68 -1.29 5.23
C ALA A 121 -8.18 -2.70 5.62
N VAL A 122 -7.04 -2.80 6.31
CA VAL A 122 -6.51 -4.05 6.87
C VAL A 122 -7.29 -4.44 8.12
N LEU A 123 -7.54 -3.51 9.04
CA LEU A 123 -8.26 -3.80 10.31
C LEU A 123 -9.71 -4.24 10.11
N LEU A 124 -10.37 -3.75 9.06
CA LEU A 124 -11.78 -4.01 8.78
C LEU A 124 -12.00 -5.10 7.71
N THR A 125 -10.94 -5.64 7.15
CA THR A 125 -11.00 -6.75 6.18
C THR A 125 -10.44 -8.01 6.81
N PRO A 126 -11.15 -9.16 6.73
CA PRO A 126 -10.62 -10.44 7.19
C PRO A 126 -9.28 -10.76 6.54
N ILE A 127 -8.29 -11.21 7.33
CA ILE A 127 -6.93 -11.48 6.84
C ILE A 127 -6.91 -12.48 5.68
N ALA A 128 -7.78 -13.49 5.73
CA ALA A 128 -7.90 -14.50 4.67
C ALA A 128 -8.26 -13.91 3.29
N ALA A 129 -8.96 -12.76 3.25
CA ALA A 129 -9.27 -12.09 1.99
C ALA A 129 -8.02 -11.45 1.33
N PHE A 130 -6.96 -11.21 2.09
CA PHE A 130 -5.72 -10.65 1.55
C PHE A 130 -4.81 -11.68 0.86
N ALA A 131 -5.06 -12.98 1.01
CA ALA A 131 -4.30 -13.99 0.27
C ALA A 131 -4.46 -13.79 -1.25
N GLU A 132 -5.70 -13.72 -1.74
CA GLU A 132 -5.99 -13.50 -3.16
C GLU A 132 -5.57 -12.10 -3.63
N ILE A 133 -5.81 -11.07 -2.81
CA ILE A 133 -5.41 -9.69 -3.13
C ILE A 133 -3.89 -9.58 -3.24
N GLY A 134 -3.15 -10.23 -2.33
CA GLY A 134 -1.69 -10.25 -2.30
C GLY A 134 -1.09 -11.00 -3.49
N LEU A 135 -1.62 -12.16 -3.85
CA LEU A 135 -1.17 -12.90 -5.04
C LEU A 135 -1.38 -12.10 -6.33
N GLU A 136 -2.51 -11.40 -6.44
CA GLU A 136 -2.76 -10.54 -7.61
C GLU A 136 -1.86 -9.30 -7.62
N ALA A 137 -1.49 -8.73 -6.47
CA ALA A 137 -0.43 -7.72 -6.42
C ALA A 137 0.92 -8.29 -6.88
N ALA A 138 1.26 -9.51 -6.43
CA ALA A 138 2.52 -10.14 -6.80
C ALA A 138 2.63 -10.35 -8.31
N ARG A 139 1.57 -10.81 -8.98
CA ARG A 139 1.53 -10.89 -10.46
C ARG A 139 1.75 -9.55 -11.13
N ARG A 140 1.14 -8.50 -10.60
CA ARG A 140 1.28 -7.15 -11.18
C ARG A 140 2.70 -6.63 -11.02
N LEU A 141 3.32 -6.88 -9.88
CA LEU A 141 4.70 -6.52 -9.60
C LEU A 141 5.70 -7.39 -10.39
N ALA A 142 5.34 -8.64 -10.71
CA ALA A 142 6.14 -9.53 -11.54
C ALA A 142 6.36 -8.99 -12.98
N GLY A 143 5.50 -8.07 -13.45
CA GLY A 143 5.67 -7.39 -14.73
C GLY A 143 6.72 -6.27 -14.71
N LEU A 144 7.27 -5.91 -13.56
CA LEU A 144 8.33 -4.90 -13.45
C LEU A 144 9.70 -5.53 -13.75
N ARG A 145 10.66 -4.69 -14.16
CA ARG A 145 12.07 -5.07 -14.12
C ARG A 145 12.51 -5.24 -12.67
N VAL A 146 13.43 -6.16 -12.41
CA VAL A 146 13.89 -6.42 -11.04
C VAL A 146 14.52 -5.18 -10.40
N GLU A 147 15.18 -4.33 -11.18
CA GLU A 147 15.75 -3.06 -10.72
C GLU A 147 14.67 -2.10 -10.25
N ASP A 148 13.55 -2.02 -10.99
CA ASP A 148 12.41 -1.18 -10.62
C ASP A 148 11.72 -1.72 -9.37
N ALA A 149 11.54 -3.04 -9.28
CA ALA A 149 10.98 -3.70 -8.10
C ALA A 149 11.85 -3.47 -6.86
N ARG A 150 13.17 -3.58 -6.99
CA ARG A 150 14.16 -3.26 -5.94
C ARG A 150 14.08 -1.79 -5.54
N HIS A 151 13.96 -0.89 -6.51
CA HIS A 151 13.88 0.54 -6.26
C HIS A 151 12.61 0.93 -5.47
N ILE A 152 11.45 0.38 -5.84
CA ILE A 152 10.18 0.70 -5.16
C ILE A 152 9.98 -0.05 -3.84
N SER A 153 10.80 -1.06 -3.55
CA SER A 153 10.76 -1.83 -2.31
C SER A 153 11.34 -1.02 -1.15
N LEU A 154 10.58 -0.89 -0.07
CA LEU A 154 11.06 -0.21 1.13
C LEU A 154 12.15 -1.04 1.84
N GLY A 155 13.25 -0.39 2.23
CA GLY A 155 14.27 -0.97 3.11
C GLY A 155 13.88 -0.78 4.57
N LEU A 156 13.16 -1.73 5.16
CA LEU A 156 12.65 -1.63 6.54
C LEU A 156 13.40 -2.57 7.49
N SER A 157 13.66 -2.13 8.72
CA SER A 157 14.23 -3.02 9.74
C SER A 157 13.26 -4.13 10.14
N VAL A 158 13.79 -5.26 10.60
CA VAL A 158 12.99 -6.39 11.13
C VAL A 158 12.07 -5.93 12.26
N GLU A 159 12.55 -5.05 13.14
CA GLU A 159 11.74 -4.47 14.21
C GLU A 159 10.56 -3.67 13.67
N THR A 160 10.79 -2.83 12.64
CA THR A 160 9.72 -2.04 12.00
C THR A 160 8.68 -2.94 11.35
N LEU A 161 9.12 -3.99 10.64
CA LEU A 161 8.24 -4.99 10.04
C LEU A 161 7.40 -5.69 11.11
N ALA A 162 8.04 -6.22 12.15
CA ALA A 162 7.36 -6.91 13.25
C ALA A 162 6.34 -6.01 13.97
N ARG A 163 6.67 -4.73 14.17
CA ARG A 163 5.80 -3.76 14.85
C ARG A 163 4.62 -3.33 13.99
N SER A 164 4.86 -2.95 12.74
CA SER A 164 3.89 -2.18 11.93
C SER A 164 3.30 -2.93 10.74
N TYR A 165 3.79 -4.14 10.44
CA TYR A 165 3.41 -4.87 9.23
C TYR A 165 3.02 -6.34 9.50
N ILE A 166 2.10 -6.89 8.71
CA ILE A 166 1.77 -8.32 8.69
C ILE A 166 2.41 -8.92 7.44
N SER A 167 3.25 -9.94 7.60
CA SER A 167 3.78 -10.68 6.45
C SER A 167 2.65 -11.40 5.72
N LEU A 168 2.68 -11.39 4.40
CA LEU A 168 1.86 -12.27 3.58
C LEU A 168 2.63 -13.52 3.13
N ASP A 169 3.92 -13.61 3.47
CA ASP A 169 4.83 -14.67 3.02
C ASP A 169 4.89 -14.83 1.49
N ILE A 170 4.63 -13.74 0.77
CA ILE A 170 4.71 -13.65 -0.69
C ILE A 170 5.99 -12.88 -1.05
N ARG A 171 6.95 -13.58 -1.65
CA ARG A 171 8.19 -12.98 -2.16
C ARG A 171 8.01 -12.51 -3.60
N ILE A 172 8.51 -11.32 -3.91
CA ILE A 172 8.43 -10.70 -5.24
C ILE A 172 9.75 -10.83 -5.99
N PHE A 173 10.86 -10.58 -5.30
CA PHE A 173 12.20 -10.74 -5.85
C PHE A 173 13.18 -11.17 -4.76
N ASP A 174 14.32 -11.68 -5.18
CA ASP A 174 15.46 -11.96 -4.33
C ASP A 174 16.76 -11.49 -5.00
N GLU A 175 17.90 -12.00 -4.53
CA GLU A 175 19.22 -11.69 -5.07
C GLU A 175 19.36 -12.13 -6.55
N LYS A 176 18.69 -13.22 -6.94
CA LYS A 176 18.79 -13.84 -8.27
C LYS A 176 17.88 -13.19 -9.30
N GLY A 177 16.79 -12.55 -8.88
CA GLY A 177 15.87 -11.92 -9.81
C GLY A 177 14.45 -11.80 -9.28
N MET A 178 13.50 -11.64 -10.20
CA MET A 178 12.08 -11.78 -9.89
C MET A 178 11.76 -13.23 -9.51
N VAL A 179 10.88 -13.41 -8.53
CA VAL A 179 10.37 -14.74 -8.14
C VAL A 179 9.09 -15.02 -8.92
N GLU A 180 8.96 -16.24 -9.45
CA GLU A 180 7.72 -16.66 -10.11
C GLU A 180 6.57 -16.66 -9.11
N CYS A 181 5.51 -15.92 -9.43
CA CYS A 181 4.31 -15.90 -8.60
C CYS A 181 3.57 -17.24 -8.76
N PRO A 182 3.30 -17.98 -7.68
CA PRO A 182 2.56 -19.22 -7.78
C PRO A 182 1.15 -18.98 -8.36
N PRO A 183 0.63 -19.91 -9.19
CA PRO A 183 -0.73 -19.82 -9.70
C PRO A 183 -1.73 -19.85 -8.53
N LEU A 184 -2.86 -19.13 -8.65
CA LEU A 184 -3.98 -19.37 -7.75
C LEU A 184 -4.50 -20.76 -8.07
N GLU A 185 -4.34 -21.71 -7.16
CA GLU A 185 -5.06 -22.98 -7.25
C GLU A 185 -6.55 -22.64 -7.38
N LYS A 186 -7.17 -23.11 -8.46
CA LYS A 186 -8.61 -22.99 -8.63
C LYS A 186 -9.22 -23.72 -7.43
N ARG A 187 -9.91 -22.99 -6.56
CA ARG A 187 -10.78 -23.65 -5.59
C ARG A 187 -11.79 -24.45 -6.40
N GLU A 188 -11.69 -25.77 -6.35
CA GLU A 188 -12.80 -26.64 -6.70
C GLU A 188 -13.99 -26.15 -5.88
N THR A 189 -15.01 -25.74 -6.60
CA THR A 189 -16.28 -25.33 -6.03
C THR A 189 -17.05 -26.64 -5.90
N ASP A 190 -17.08 -27.19 -4.68
CA ASP A 190 -18.09 -28.15 -4.26
C ASP A 190 -19.34 -27.40 -3.78
#